data_AF-A0A940IH67-F1
#
_entry.id   AF-A0A940IH67-F1
#
_cell.length_a   1.000
_cell.length_b   1.000
_cell.length_c   1.000
_cell.angle_alpha   90.00
_cell.angle_beta   90.00
_cell.angle_gamma   90.00
#
_symmetry.space_group_name_H-M   'P 1'
#
loop_
_entity.id
_entity.type
_entity.pdbx_description
1 polymer ?
#
loop_
_entity_poly.entity_id
_entity_poly.type
_entity_poly.pdbx_seq_one_letter_code
_entity_poly.pdbx_strand_id
1 'polypeptide(L)' 'MCRTKFVKKLVGTDFYELRVSVDNEVRVILFAADSDNINLATRIIFLNGFIKKGTKDYDKGISRAIRILRNVL' A
#
# COMPACT_ATOMS: atom_id res chain seq x y z
N MET A 1 -25.10 -0.49 -5.73
CA MET A 1 -24.29 -0.61 -4.49
C MET A 1 -22.84 -0.88 -4.88
N CYS A 2 -22.02 0.15 -5.08
CA CYS A 2 -20.65 -0.06 -5.56
C CYS A 2 -19.74 -0.38 -4.37
N ARG A 3 -19.19 -1.61 -4.30
CA ARG A 3 -18.17 -1.99 -3.31
C ARG A 3 -16.88 -1.22 -3.62
N THR A 4 -16.70 -0.05 -3.01
CA THR A 4 -15.42 0.65 -3.04
C THR A 4 -14.39 -0.21 -2.32
N LYS A 5 -13.50 -0.88 -3.06
CA LYS A 5 -12.40 -1.64 -2.47
C LYS A 5 -11.40 -0.64 -1.90
N PHE A 6 -11.42 -0.45 -0.58
CA PHE A 6 -10.49 0.42 0.13
C PHE A 6 -9.05 -0.07 0.02
N VAL A 7 -8.85 -1.38 -0.09
CA VAL A 7 -7.55 -2.01 -0.23
C VAL A 7 -7.43 -2.70 -1.59
N LYS A 8 -6.31 -2.51 -2.28
CA LYS A 8 -6.02 -3.12 -3.59
C LYS A 8 -4.59 -3.64 -3.64
N LYS A 9 -4.37 -4.82 -4.22
CA LYS A 9 -3.03 -5.35 -4.50
C LYS A 9 -2.38 -4.56 -5.64
N LEU A 10 -1.12 -4.16 -5.46
CA LEU A 10 -0.33 -3.52 -6.51
C LEU A 10 0.28 -4.60 -7.41
N VAL A 11 0.05 -4.48 -8.72
CA VAL A 11 0.47 -5.49 -9.71
C VAL A 11 2.00 -5.55 -9.78
N GLY A 12 2.55 -6.76 -9.79
CA GLY A 12 4.00 -6.98 -9.88
C GLY A 12 4.75 -6.67 -8.57
N THR A 13 4.05 -6.55 -7.45
CA THR A 13 4.66 -6.33 -6.13
C THR A 13 3.94 -7.13 -5.05
N ASP A 14 4.59 -7.32 -3.91
CA ASP A 14 3.99 -7.90 -2.70
C ASP A 14 3.21 -6.88 -1.86
N PHE A 15 3.11 -5.64 -2.36
CA PHE A 15 2.47 -4.55 -1.66
C PHE A 15 0.98 -4.42 -1.97
N TYR A 16 0.28 -3.85 -1.00
CA TYR A 16 -1.09 -3.41 -1.13
C TYR A 16 -1.17 -1.89 -0.98
N GLU A 17 -2.16 -1.27 -1.59
CA GLU A 17 -2.51 0.12 -1.36
C GLU A 17 -3.81 0.23 -0.57
N LEU A 18 -3.81 1.04 0.48
CA LEU A 18 -5.01 1.58 1.10
C LEU A 18 -5.34 2.93 0.47
N ARG A 19 -6.59 3.07 0.02
CA ARG A 19 -7.12 4.26 -0.65
C ARG A 19 -7.92 5.07 0.36
N VAL A 20 -7.38 6.22 0.74
CA VAL A 20 -8.07 7.18 1.61
C VAL A 20 -8.40 8.41 0.78
N SER A 21 -9.68 8.59 0.48
CA SER A 21 -10.18 9.76 -0.25
C SER A 21 -10.75 10.77 0.74
N VAL A 22 -9.90 11.69 1.18
CA VAL A 22 -10.29 12.93 1.88
C VAL A 22 -10.21 14.08 0.87
N ASP A 23 -10.00 15.33 1.30
CA ASP A 23 -9.80 16.49 0.41
C ASP A 23 -8.73 16.22 -0.68
N ASN A 24 -7.75 15.35 -0.37
CA ASN A 24 -6.77 14.82 -1.31
C ASN A 24 -6.86 13.28 -1.41
N GLU A 25 -6.45 12.72 -2.56
CA GLU A 25 -6.27 11.27 -2.70
C GLU A 25 -5.00 10.79 -2.00
N VAL A 26 -5.13 10.28 -0.77
CA VAL A 26 -4.02 9.67 -0.05
C VAL A 26 -3.96 8.17 -0.36
N ARG A 27 -2.75 7.66 -0.54
CA ARG A 27 -2.44 6.24 -0.71
C ARG A 27 -1.45 5.82 0.36
N VAL A 28 -1.71 4.69 1.00
CA VAL A 28 -0.79 4.11 1.97
C VAL A 28 -0.35 2.74 1.48
N ILE A 29 0.96 2.51 1.39
CA ILE A 29 1.54 1.23 1.03
C ILE A 29 1.54 0.32 2.26
N LEU A 30 0.95 -0.85 2.11
CA LEU A 30 0.82 -1.89 3.11
C LEU A 30 1.61 -3.13 2.67
N PHE A 31 2.10 -3.89 3.65
CA PHE A 31 2.70 -5.19 3.47
C PHE A 31 2.05 -6.19 4.42
N ALA A 32 1.61 -7.33 3.89
CA ALA A 32 1.07 -8.43 4.68
C ALA A 32 2.22 -9.38 5.02
N ALA A 33 2.64 -9.40 6.28
CA ALA A 33 3.86 -10.08 6.69
C ALA A 33 3.70 -11.60 6.86
N ASP A 34 2.46 -12.07 7.03
CA ASP A 34 2.12 -13.45 7.39
C ASP A 34 1.18 -14.14 6.39
N SER A 35 0.73 -13.45 5.34
CA SER A 35 -0.12 -14.04 4.30
C SER A 35 -0.08 -13.27 2.98
N ASP A 36 -0.06 -14.00 1.87
CA ASP A 36 -0.23 -13.42 0.53
C ASP A 36 -1.64 -12.92 0.26
N ASN A 37 -2.63 -13.31 1.07
CA ASN A 37 -4.00 -12.82 0.98
C ASN A 37 -4.24 -11.85 2.14
N ILE A 38 -4.37 -10.56 1.81
CA ILE A 38 -4.59 -9.52 2.83
C ILE A 38 -5.86 -9.71 3.67
N ASN A 39 -6.85 -10.47 3.18
CA ASN A 39 -8.05 -10.79 3.97
C ASN A 39 -7.80 -11.89 5.02
N LEU A 40 -6.72 -12.66 4.87
CA LEU A 40 -6.30 -13.71 5.80
C LEU A 40 -5.10 -13.29 6.66
N ALA A 41 -4.42 -12.21 6.30
CA ALA A 41 -3.30 -11.67 7.04
C ALA A 41 -3.74 -11.18 8.44
N THR A 42 -3.00 -11.58 9.46
CA THR A 42 -3.19 -11.10 10.83
C THR A 42 -2.15 -10.04 11.21
N ARG A 43 -1.08 -9.92 10.42
CA ARG A 43 0.00 -8.95 10.62
C ARG A 43 0.18 -8.09 9.36
N ILE A 44 -0.34 -6.86 9.43
CA ILE A 44 -0.23 -5.89 8.35
C ILE A 44 0.68 -4.74 8.82
N ILE A 45 1.71 -4.46 8.02
CA ILE A 45 2.66 -3.38 8.26
C ILE A 45 2.31 -2.21 7.35
N PHE A 46 2.17 -1.02 7.94
CA PHE A 46 1.96 0.23 7.22
C PHE A 46 3.32 0.88 6.97
N LEU A 47 3.75 0.93 5.69
CA LEU A 47 5.12 1.32 5.36
C LEU A 47 5.26 2.83 5.11
N ASN A 48 4.47 3.38 4.18
CA ASN A 48 4.46 4.82 3.94
C ASN A 48 3.15 5.29 3.31
N GLY A 49 2.81 6.56 3.54
CA GLY A 49 1.70 7.26 2.91
C GLY A 49 2.16 8.40 2.00
N PHE A 50 1.44 8.61 0.89
CA PHE A 50 1.69 9.72 -0.03
C PHE A 50 0.39 10.24 -0.63
N ILE A 51 0.41 11.50 -1.04
CA ILE A 51 -0.69 12.09 -1.82
C ILE A 51 -0.47 11.72 -3.28
N LYS A 52 -1.46 11.08 -3.90
CA LYS A 52 -1.44 10.70 -5.31
C LYS A 52 -1.69 11.94 -6.17
N LYS A 53 -0.64 12.43 -6.83
CA LYS A 53 -0.73 13.50 -7.84
C LYS A 53 -0.52 12.95 -9.25
N GLY A 54 0.23 11.84 -9.39
CA GLY A 54 0.43 11.12 -10.64
C GLY A 54 1.06 9.73 -10.44
N THR A 55 1.47 9.10 -11.55
CA THR A 55 2.10 7.76 -11.54
C THR A 55 3.48 7.76 -10.90
N LYS A 56 4.27 8.83 -11.07
CA LYS A 56 5.61 8.97 -10.47
C LYS A 56 5.61 8.91 -8.94
N ASP A 57 4.49 9.25 -8.30
CA ASP A 57 4.37 9.18 -6.84
C ASP A 57 4.29 7.73 -6.35
N TYR A 58 3.70 6.83 -7.16
CA TYR A 58 3.69 5.40 -6.86
C TYR A 58 5.09 4.81 -6.89
N ASP A 59 5.88 5.11 -7.91
CA ASP A 59 7.25 4.57 -8.03
C ASP A 59 8.10 4.99 -6.81
N LYS A 60 7.94 6.24 -6.36
CA LYS A 60 8.59 6.75 -5.15
C LYS A 60 8.07 6.07 -3.88
N GLY A 61 6.76 5.90 -3.76
CA GLY A 61 6.12 5.23 -2.62
C GLY A 61 6.56 3.77 -2.49
N ILE A 62 6.59 3.03 -3.60
CA ILE A 62 7.03 1.63 -3.66
C ILE A 62 8.53 1.54 -3.35
N SER A 63 9.36 2.37 -3.97
CA SER A 63 10.81 2.38 -3.69
C SER A 63 11.10 2.67 -2.22
N ARG A 64 10.35 3.59 -1.60
CA ARG A 64 10.46 3.88 -0.17
C ARG A 64 9.99 2.71 0.69
N ALA A 65 8.90 2.04 0.30
CA ALA A 65 8.38 0.87 1.00
C ALA A 65 9.40 -0.27 1.01
N ILE A 66 10.01 -0.58 -0.15
CA ILE A 66 11.08 -1.59 -0.27
C ILE A 66 12.25 -1.24 0.64
N ARG A 67 12.69 0.03 0.66
CA ARG A 67 13.79 0.47 1.52
C ARG A 67 13.46 0.33 3.00
N ILE A 68 12.25 0.67 3.43
CA ILE A 68 11.82 0.50 4.83
C ILE A 68 11.81 -0.97 5.18
N LEU A 69 11.23 -1.82 4.32
CA LEU A 69 11.11 -3.25 4.57
C LEU A 69 12.50 -3.91 4.74
N ARG A 70 13.46 -3.58 3.87
CA ARG A 70 14.86 -4.05 3.95
C ARG A 70 15.64 -3.58 5.17
N ASN A 71 15.18 -2.53 5.84
CA ASN A 71 15.85 -2.00 7.03
C ASN A 71 15.22 -2.53 8.32
N VAL A 72 14.02 -3.11 8.25
CA VAL A 72 13.25 -3.62 9.38
C VAL A 72 13.33 -5.14 9.48
N LEU A 73 13.48 -5.83 8.34
CA LEU A 73 13.66 -7.27 8.20
C LEU A 73 15.04 -7.56 7.61
#